data_AF-E1ZH79-F1
#
_entry.id   AF-E1ZH79-F1
#
_cell.length_a   1.000
_cell.length_b   1.000
_cell.length_c   1.000
_cell.angle_alpha   90.00
_cell.angle_beta   90.00
_cell.angle_gamma   90.00
#
_symmetry.space_group_name_H-M   'P 1'
#
loop_
_entity.id
_entity.type
_entity.pdbx_description
1 polymer ?
#
loop_
_entity_poly.entity_id
_entity_poly.type
_entity_poly.pdbx_seq_one_letter_code
_entity_poly.pdbx_strand_id
1 'polypeptide(L)'
;MPPVVRQSPLLSEPCLMLAVYTLVSGAGVYSQLTASKEGQEAAGEAAKMLHLATSGYDVDTASAKRLAFATLEMVLQTQLGVFFAANLAAGVYAGFTLVTKTLFLGQLTASETSQLAEARGRGWERFLKFAMLKVAFLAVVRSPGYGGVMQASWLAWCAVICWFSMFTKLASLRGDALLSSPSATLAQHLRILLLLGGILAQDLSWVAGFLRTARGMQGGSLSHALLWLFDATFVAVDAAYALLKYAVQAWDHCKVMRAEVRGEEREPWEGRTELVYWLNLAADLTLLGLSLFHYLHLWWLHGLQLQLIDGVLFLDVRLLVGVIRCRVRRHLSYRRLQHQLRHSFADATVLQLAEHRCCICLDSMKAGKLLPCGHVMHVSCLCAWLQQNATGSIDGLLD
;
A
#
# COMPACT_ATOMS: atom_id res chain seq x y z
N MET A 1 -16.37 34.24 -9.09
CA MET A 1 -15.65 33.50 -8.03
C MET A 1 -16.68 32.69 -7.26
N PRO A 2 -16.65 31.34 -7.29
CA PRO A 2 -17.53 30.57 -6.40
C PRO A 2 -17.02 30.76 -4.96
N PRO A 3 -17.91 30.68 -3.94
CA PRO A 3 -17.51 30.85 -2.57
C PRO A 3 -16.57 29.72 -2.16
N VAL A 4 -15.41 30.08 -1.60
CA VAL A 4 -14.51 29.15 -0.93
C VAL A 4 -15.24 28.66 0.31
N VAL A 5 -15.91 27.51 0.19
CA VAL A 5 -16.49 26.80 1.34
C VAL A 5 -15.33 26.42 2.25
N ARG A 6 -15.18 27.17 3.34
CA ARG A 6 -14.24 26.90 4.42
C ARG A 6 -14.74 25.64 5.13
N GLN A 7 -14.34 24.47 4.64
CA GLN A 7 -14.61 23.21 5.34
C GLN A 7 -13.96 23.31 6.72
N SER A 8 -14.79 23.25 7.77
CA SER A 8 -14.33 23.22 9.15
C SER A 8 -13.40 22.00 9.34
N PRO A 9 -12.19 22.18 9.90
CA PRO A 9 -11.14 21.17 9.80
C PRO A 9 -11.29 19.97 10.76
N LEU A 10 -12.33 19.91 11.58
CA LEU A 10 -12.29 19.06 12.78
C LEU A 10 -13.13 17.78 12.71
N LEU A 11 -14.18 17.69 11.88
CA LEU A 11 -14.88 16.42 11.65
C LEU A 11 -15.40 16.36 10.23
N SER A 12 -14.78 15.52 9.40
CA SER A 12 -15.42 15.09 8.15
C SER A 12 -16.72 14.35 8.47
N GLU A 13 -17.79 14.60 7.72
CA GLU A 13 -19.10 13.91 7.81
C GLU A 13 -19.02 12.40 8.16
N PRO A 14 -18.13 11.59 7.54
CA PRO A 14 -18.02 10.17 7.89
C PRO A 14 -17.60 9.89 9.34
N CYS A 15 -16.79 10.75 9.96
CA CYS A 15 -16.36 10.57 11.37
C CYS A 15 -17.49 10.88 12.34
N LEU A 16 -18.30 11.88 12.01
CA LEU A 16 -19.48 12.23 12.80
C LEU A 16 -20.53 11.12 12.72
N MET A 17 -20.76 10.56 11.52
CA MET A 17 -21.62 9.40 11.34
C MET A 17 -21.14 8.20 12.15
N LEU A 18 -19.83 7.92 12.14
CA LEU A 18 -19.29 6.80 12.88
C LEU A 18 -19.43 6.98 14.40
N ALA A 19 -19.18 8.19 14.91
CA ALA A 19 -19.39 8.53 16.31
C ALA A 19 -20.86 8.35 16.72
N VAL A 20 -21.80 8.84 15.89
CA VAL A 20 -23.24 8.65 16.11
C VAL A 20 -23.60 7.16 16.14
N TYR A 21 -23.11 6.37 15.19
CA TYR A 21 -23.36 4.92 15.19
C TYR A 21 -22.78 4.21 16.41
N THR A 22 -21.58 4.59 16.88
CA THR A 22 -21.01 4.03 18.13
C THR A 22 -21.84 4.38 19.35
N LEU A 23 -22.35 5.60 19.45
CA LEU A 23 -23.18 6.04 20.58
C LEU A 23 -24.55 5.35 20.59
N VAL A 24 -25.21 5.28 19.44
CA VAL A 24 -26.51 4.60 19.29
C VAL A 24 -26.39 3.11 19.57
N SER A 25 -25.37 2.45 19.02
CA SER A 25 -25.14 1.02 19.30
C SER A 25 -24.73 0.77 20.75
N GLY A 26 -23.96 1.66 21.38
CA GLY A 26 -23.62 1.57 22.80
C GLY A 26 -24.84 1.70 23.72
N ALA A 27 -25.75 2.63 23.42
CA ALA A 27 -27.02 2.76 24.15
C ALA A 27 -27.91 1.52 23.99
N GLY A 28 -27.96 0.94 22.78
CA GLY A 28 -28.67 -0.31 22.53
C GLY A 28 -28.11 -1.50 23.31
N VAL A 29 -26.78 -1.64 23.37
CA VAL A 29 -26.09 -2.68 24.16
C VAL A 29 -26.37 -2.50 25.65
N TYR A 30 -26.29 -1.27 26.16
CA TYR A 30 -26.59 -0.97 27.57
C TYR A 30 -28.05 -1.32 27.94
N SER A 31 -29.00 -1.01 27.06
CA SER A 31 -30.40 -1.38 27.25
C SER A 31 -30.64 -2.89 27.25
N GLN A 32 -29.88 -3.67 26.45
CA GLN A 32 -30.00 -5.13 26.46
C GLN A 32 -29.32 -5.76 27.67
N LEU A 33 -28.17 -5.25 28.10
CA LEU A 33 -27.47 -5.72 29.29
C LEU A 33 -28.33 -5.53 30.56
N THR A 34 -28.95 -4.36 30.70
CA THR A 34 -29.78 -4.05 31.87
C THR A 34 -31.14 -4.76 31.86
N ALA A 35 -31.50 -5.44 30.76
CA ALA A 35 -32.68 -6.30 30.69
C ALA A 35 -32.43 -7.71 31.26
N SER A 36 -31.17 -8.16 31.36
CA SER A 36 -30.80 -9.43 31.98
C SER A 36 -30.45 -9.25 33.45
N LYS A 37 -30.82 -10.21 34.32
CA LYS A 37 -30.46 -10.20 35.75
C LYS A 37 -28.93 -10.17 35.96
N GLU A 38 -28.21 -11.01 35.21
CA GLU A 38 -26.74 -11.08 35.26
C GLU A 38 -26.09 -9.75 34.81
N GLY A 39 -26.68 -9.09 33.81
CA GLY A 39 -26.19 -7.80 33.33
C GLY A 39 -26.48 -6.65 34.30
N GLN A 40 -27.60 -6.69 35.04
CA GLN A 40 -27.88 -5.74 36.12
C GLN A 40 -26.90 -5.87 37.29
N GLU A 41 -26.58 -7.10 37.70
CA GLU A 41 -25.58 -7.37 38.74
C GLU A 41 -24.19 -6.86 38.32
N ALA A 42 -23.77 -7.18 37.09
CA ALA A 42 -22.49 -6.72 36.57
C ALA A 42 -22.42 -5.18 36.42
N ALA A 43 -23.50 -4.52 35.98
CA ALA A 43 -23.56 -3.07 35.91
C ALA A 43 -23.51 -2.40 37.30
N GLY A 44 -24.19 -2.99 38.29
CA GLY A 44 -24.16 -2.53 39.67
C GLY A 44 -22.78 -2.68 40.32
N GLU A 45 -22.08 -3.77 40.04
CA GLU A 45 -20.72 -4.02 40.53
C GLU A 45 -19.70 -3.09 39.86
N ALA A 46 -19.82 -2.85 38.55
CA ALA A 46 -19.00 -1.88 37.83
C ALA A 46 -19.20 -0.45 38.36
N ALA A 47 -20.44 -0.06 38.68
CA ALA A 47 -20.74 1.25 39.27
C ALA A 47 -20.11 1.42 40.66
N LYS A 48 -20.15 0.37 41.51
CA LYS A 48 -19.48 0.36 42.82
C LYS A 48 -17.96 0.51 42.68
N MET A 49 -17.34 -0.22 41.76
CA MET A 49 -15.90 -0.12 41.49
C MET A 49 -15.50 1.26 40.95
N LEU A 50 -16.31 1.85 40.06
CA LEU A 50 -16.08 3.21 39.55
C LEU A 50 -16.18 4.25 40.68
N HIS A 51 -17.19 4.13 41.54
CA HIS A 51 -17.35 5.01 42.70
C HIS A 51 -16.14 4.94 43.64
N LEU A 52 -15.66 3.72 43.95
CA LEU A 52 -14.44 3.51 44.75
C LEU A 52 -13.21 4.17 44.10
N ALA A 53 -13.02 3.99 42.79
CA ALA A 53 -11.91 4.58 42.04
C ALA A 53 -11.97 6.12 42.05
N THR A 54 -13.14 6.73 41.82
CA THR A 54 -13.32 8.19 41.88
C THR A 54 -13.17 8.76 43.28
N SER A 55 -13.38 7.93 44.31
CA SER A 55 -13.24 8.31 45.72
C SER A 55 -11.80 8.14 46.24
N GLY A 56 -10.85 7.73 45.39
CA GLY A 56 -9.44 7.55 45.76
C GLY A 56 -9.14 6.27 46.55
N TYR A 57 -10.07 5.32 46.61
CA TYR A 57 -9.84 4.00 47.20
C TYR A 57 -9.16 3.07 46.20
N ASP A 58 -8.28 2.20 46.70
CA ASP A 58 -7.56 1.24 45.87
C ASP A 58 -8.51 0.13 45.40
N VAL A 59 -8.65 -0.02 44.08
CA VAL A 59 -9.54 -1.00 43.46
C VAL A 59 -8.72 -2.24 43.13
N ASP A 60 -9.15 -3.41 43.60
CA ASP A 60 -8.50 -4.67 43.26
C ASP A 60 -8.54 -4.91 41.74
N THR A 61 -7.37 -4.72 41.11
CA THR A 61 -7.20 -4.85 39.65
C THR A 61 -7.53 -6.25 39.13
N ALA A 62 -7.39 -7.30 39.94
CA ALA A 62 -7.72 -8.67 39.54
C ALA A 62 -9.24 -8.88 39.47
N SER A 63 -9.98 -8.29 40.40
CA SER A 63 -11.46 -8.34 40.42
C SER A 63 -12.05 -7.47 39.30
N ALA A 64 -11.50 -6.28 39.07
CA ALA A 64 -11.90 -5.41 37.95
C ALA A 64 -11.66 -6.07 36.58
N LYS A 65 -10.52 -6.76 36.39
CA LYS A 65 -10.25 -7.51 35.15
C LYS A 65 -11.26 -8.64 34.94
N ARG A 66 -11.58 -9.42 35.98
CA ARG A 66 -12.55 -10.53 35.88
C ARG A 66 -13.94 -10.03 35.49
N LEU A 67 -14.42 -8.97 36.15
CA LEU A 67 -15.69 -8.34 35.82
C LEU A 67 -15.69 -7.78 34.39
N ALA A 68 -14.60 -7.14 33.95
CA ALA A 68 -14.45 -6.62 32.59
C ALA A 68 -14.47 -7.73 31.53
N PHE A 69 -13.80 -8.86 31.76
CA PHE A 69 -13.86 -10.00 30.84
C PHE A 69 -15.24 -10.66 30.78
N ALA A 70 -15.89 -10.86 31.93
CA ALA A 70 -17.23 -11.44 31.99
C ALA A 70 -18.27 -10.56 31.28
N THR A 71 -18.22 -9.24 31.51
CA THR A 71 -19.08 -8.28 30.81
C THR A 71 -18.81 -8.22 29.31
N LEU A 72 -17.54 -8.24 28.90
CA LEU A 72 -17.17 -8.27 27.49
C LEU A 72 -17.68 -9.53 26.79
N GLU A 73 -17.58 -10.69 27.44
CA GLU A 73 -18.08 -11.96 26.91
C GLU A 73 -19.60 -11.93 26.74
N MET A 74 -20.34 -11.44 27.75
CA MET A 74 -21.79 -11.25 27.65
C MET A 74 -22.18 -10.31 26.51
N VAL A 75 -21.45 -9.20 26.31
CA VAL A 75 -21.71 -8.26 25.21
C VAL A 75 -21.45 -8.92 23.86
N LEU A 76 -20.33 -9.63 23.69
CA LEU A 76 -19.94 -10.25 22.43
C LEU A 76 -20.85 -11.42 22.00
N GLN A 77 -21.62 -11.99 22.92
CA GLN A 77 -22.63 -13.00 22.58
C GLN A 77 -23.89 -12.39 21.95
N THR A 78 -24.13 -11.09 22.11
CA THR A 78 -25.30 -10.40 21.52
C THR A 78 -25.00 -9.84 20.12
N GLN A 79 -25.99 -9.89 19.23
CA GLN A 79 -25.85 -9.32 17.87
C GLN A 79 -25.56 -7.82 17.90
N LEU A 80 -26.19 -7.06 18.82
CA LEU A 80 -25.93 -5.63 19.00
C LEU A 80 -24.54 -5.37 19.57
N GLY A 81 -24.04 -6.23 20.46
CA GLY A 81 -22.69 -6.10 21.02
C GLY A 81 -21.59 -6.34 19.99
N VAL A 82 -21.76 -7.32 19.10
CA VAL A 82 -20.85 -7.52 17.95
C VAL A 82 -20.88 -6.30 17.02
N PHE A 83 -22.05 -5.74 16.73
CA PHE A 83 -22.19 -4.53 15.91
C PHE A 83 -21.53 -3.31 16.57
N PHE A 84 -21.72 -3.11 17.88
CA PHE A 84 -21.05 -2.06 18.64
C PHE A 84 -19.53 -2.21 18.61
N ALA A 85 -19.01 -3.42 18.87
CA ALA A 85 -17.58 -3.71 18.83
C ALA A 85 -16.98 -3.44 17.45
N ALA A 86 -17.69 -3.81 16.37
CA ALA A 86 -17.27 -3.52 15.00
C ALA A 86 -17.22 -2.01 14.70
N ASN A 87 -18.25 -1.25 15.11
CA ASN A 87 -18.27 0.21 14.95
C ASN A 87 -17.15 0.89 15.75
N LEU A 88 -16.91 0.45 16.98
CA LEU A 88 -15.83 0.95 17.82
C LEU A 88 -14.46 0.68 17.18
N ALA A 89 -14.23 -0.54 16.69
CA ALA A 89 -13.00 -0.92 15.99
C ALA A 89 -12.80 -0.07 14.72
N ALA A 90 -13.86 0.15 13.94
CA ALA A 90 -13.83 1.04 12.78
C ALA A 90 -13.49 2.48 13.18
N GLY A 91 -13.96 2.95 14.35
CA GLY A 91 -13.70 4.29 14.87
C GLY A 91 -12.26 4.48 15.30
N VAL A 92 -11.71 3.51 16.01
CA VAL A 92 -10.28 3.49 16.36
C VAL A 92 -9.43 3.47 15.10
N TYR A 93 -9.77 2.63 14.11
CA TYR A 93 -9.08 2.57 12.83
C TYR A 93 -9.14 3.92 12.08
N ALA A 94 -10.32 4.53 11.95
CA ALA A 94 -10.48 5.83 11.31
C ALA A 94 -9.72 6.95 12.04
N GLY A 95 -9.81 6.96 13.38
CA GLY A 95 -9.09 7.92 14.23
C GLY A 95 -7.58 7.79 14.05
N PHE A 96 -7.05 6.57 14.07
CA PHE A 96 -5.64 6.32 13.80
C PHE A 96 -5.23 6.83 12.40
N THR A 97 -6.11 6.78 11.37
CA THR A 97 -5.71 7.13 9.98
C THR A 97 -5.70 8.63 9.82
N LEU A 98 -6.64 9.31 10.47
CA LEU A 98 -6.63 10.75 10.56
C LEU A 98 -5.39 11.24 11.29
N VAL A 99 -5.01 10.63 12.42
CA VAL A 99 -3.80 10.99 13.16
C VAL A 99 -2.53 10.76 12.31
N THR A 100 -2.36 9.59 11.69
CA THR A 100 -1.20 9.34 10.82
C THR A 100 -1.18 10.29 9.62
N LYS A 101 -2.35 10.56 9.01
CA LYS A 101 -2.48 11.54 7.93
C LYS A 101 -2.06 12.94 8.38
N THR A 102 -2.57 13.43 9.51
CA THR A 102 -2.29 14.79 9.98
C THR A 102 -0.83 14.97 10.39
N LEU A 103 -0.22 13.95 11.02
CA LEU A 103 1.18 13.99 11.44
C LEU A 103 2.16 13.98 10.26
N PHE A 104 1.94 13.11 9.26
CA PHE A 104 2.92 12.87 8.19
C PHE A 104 2.60 13.56 6.86
N LEU A 105 1.33 13.59 6.45
CA LEU A 105 0.91 14.03 5.10
C LEU A 105 0.27 15.42 5.08
N GLY A 106 -0.40 15.83 6.16
CA GLY A 106 -1.12 17.10 6.23
C GLY A 106 -2.40 17.13 5.38
N GLN A 107 -2.65 18.24 4.69
CA GLN A 107 -3.79 18.38 3.79
C GLN A 107 -3.51 17.71 2.44
N LEU A 108 -4.38 16.77 2.07
CA LEU A 108 -4.35 16.09 0.78
C LEU A 108 -4.94 16.99 -0.30
N THR A 109 -4.25 17.08 -1.44
CA THR A 109 -4.72 17.81 -2.62
C THR A 109 -5.79 17.02 -3.36
N ALA A 110 -6.69 17.68 -4.08
CA ALA A 110 -7.78 17.03 -4.82
C ALA A 110 -7.27 15.98 -5.83
N SER A 111 -6.12 16.23 -6.46
CA SER A 111 -5.44 15.27 -7.36
C SER A 111 -4.94 14.02 -6.64
N GLU A 112 -4.43 14.16 -5.41
CA GLU A 112 -4.01 13.03 -4.60
C GLU A 112 -5.23 12.19 -4.21
N THR A 113 -6.34 12.84 -3.85
CA THR A 113 -7.58 12.13 -3.50
C THR A 113 -8.19 11.36 -4.67
N SER A 114 -8.14 11.88 -5.90
CA SER A 114 -8.63 11.16 -7.08
C SER A 114 -7.72 10.00 -7.48
N GLN A 115 -6.40 10.21 -7.47
CA GLN A 115 -5.45 9.13 -7.74
C GLN A 115 -5.50 8.04 -6.69
N LEU A 116 -5.74 8.40 -5.43
CA LEU A 116 -6.04 7.43 -4.38
C LEU A 116 -7.35 6.73 -4.62
N ALA A 117 -8.40 7.39 -5.07
CA ALA A 117 -9.66 6.72 -5.37
C ALA A 117 -9.49 5.67 -6.49
N GLU A 118 -8.72 5.99 -7.52
CA GLU A 118 -8.39 5.05 -8.60
C GLU A 118 -7.45 3.93 -8.17
N ALA A 119 -6.38 4.27 -7.42
CA ALA A 119 -5.44 3.28 -6.90
C ALA A 119 -6.10 2.38 -5.86
N ARG A 120 -6.98 2.95 -5.03
CA ARG A 120 -7.87 2.24 -4.10
C ARG A 120 -8.81 1.37 -4.90
N GLY A 121 -9.42 1.81 -6.00
CA GLY A 121 -10.27 0.96 -6.84
C GLY A 121 -9.53 -0.28 -7.35
N ARG A 122 -8.38 -0.08 -8.03
CA ARG A 122 -7.57 -1.19 -8.58
C ARG A 122 -6.92 -2.09 -7.51
N GLY A 123 -6.62 -1.53 -6.33
CA GLY A 123 -6.10 -2.26 -5.18
C GLY A 123 -7.19 -3.02 -4.42
N TRP A 124 -8.34 -2.39 -4.23
CA TRP A 124 -9.55 -2.93 -3.60
C TRP A 124 -10.13 -4.07 -4.41
N GLU A 125 -10.12 -4.01 -5.74
CA GLU A 125 -10.53 -5.16 -6.57
C GLU A 125 -9.63 -6.38 -6.36
N ARG A 126 -8.31 -6.19 -6.32
CA ARG A 126 -7.35 -7.26 -6.07
C ARG A 126 -7.46 -7.79 -4.64
N PHE A 127 -7.58 -6.88 -3.68
CA PHE A 127 -7.76 -7.19 -2.27
C PHE A 127 -9.11 -7.86 -1.98
N LEU A 128 -10.21 -7.42 -2.59
CA LEU A 128 -11.52 -8.06 -2.48
C LEU A 128 -11.49 -9.45 -3.09
N LYS A 129 -10.92 -9.63 -4.29
CA LYS A 129 -10.78 -10.96 -4.89
C LYS A 129 -9.97 -11.88 -3.97
N PHE A 130 -8.88 -11.38 -3.42
CA PHE A 130 -8.03 -12.09 -2.47
C PHE A 130 -8.71 -12.40 -1.14
N ALA A 131 -9.43 -11.44 -0.57
CA ALA A 131 -10.17 -11.57 0.67
C ALA A 131 -11.35 -12.52 0.49
N MET A 132 -12.08 -12.44 -0.62
CA MET A 132 -13.17 -13.35 -0.97
C MET A 132 -12.65 -14.78 -1.16
N LEU A 133 -11.48 -14.95 -1.78
CA LEU A 133 -10.83 -16.25 -1.93
C LEU A 133 -10.39 -16.84 -0.57
N LYS A 134 -9.80 -16.02 0.31
CA LYS A 134 -9.41 -16.45 1.67
C LYS A 134 -10.63 -16.69 2.58
N VAL A 135 -11.72 -15.93 2.43
CA VAL A 135 -13.00 -16.17 3.12
C VAL A 135 -13.66 -17.44 2.61
N ALA A 136 -13.63 -17.70 1.30
CA ALA A 136 -14.09 -18.98 0.73
C ALA A 136 -13.26 -20.15 1.28
N PHE A 137 -11.95 -20.00 1.39
CA PHE A 137 -11.08 -21.00 2.01
C PHE A 137 -11.40 -21.23 3.49
N LEU A 138 -11.63 -20.17 4.28
CA LEU A 138 -12.03 -20.29 5.68
C LEU A 138 -13.42 -20.92 5.85
N ALA A 139 -14.34 -20.65 4.91
CA ALA A 139 -15.69 -21.22 4.90
C ALA A 139 -15.70 -22.71 4.52
N VAL A 140 -14.76 -23.14 3.66
CA VAL A 140 -14.58 -24.54 3.25
C VAL A 140 -13.79 -25.35 4.31
N VAL A 141 -12.78 -24.76 4.96
CA VAL A 141 -11.99 -25.39 6.04
C VAL A 141 -12.73 -25.29 7.39
N ARG A 142 -14.01 -25.64 7.38
CA ARG A 142 -14.96 -25.47 8.48
C ARG A 142 -14.62 -26.39 9.66
N SER A 143 -13.68 -25.97 10.52
CA SER A 143 -13.51 -26.60 11.84
C SER A 143 -14.62 -26.09 12.78
N PRO A 144 -15.45 -26.97 13.38
CA PRO A 144 -16.66 -26.55 14.10
C PRO A 144 -16.43 -25.78 15.42
N GLY A 145 -15.18 -25.63 15.89
CA GLY A 145 -14.89 -25.08 17.22
C GLY A 145 -14.12 -23.75 17.26
N TYR A 146 -13.40 -23.37 16.20
CA TYR A 146 -12.45 -22.24 16.23
C TYR A 146 -12.77 -21.12 15.22
N GLY A 147 -13.89 -21.22 14.49
CA GLY A 147 -14.19 -20.35 13.35
C GLY A 147 -14.26 -18.85 13.68
N GLY A 148 -14.92 -18.47 14.79
CA GLY A 148 -15.19 -17.05 15.08
C GLY A 148 -13.94 -16.24 15.44
N VAL A 149 -13.11 -16.75 16.35
CA VAL A 149 -11.90 -16.03 16.82
C VAL A 149 -10.83 -15.96 15.73
N MET A 150 -10.64 -17.06 14.99
CA MET A 150 -9.67 -17.10 13.89
C MET A 150 -10.09 -16.15 12.75
N GLN A 151 -11.38 -16.11 12.41
CA GLN A 151 -11.91 -15.19 11.40
C GLN A 151 -11.75 -13.72 11.81
N ALA A 152 -12.05 -13.37 13.07
CA ALA A 152 -11.89 -12.01 13.58
C ALA A 152 -10.42 -11.54 13.59
N SER A 153 -9.50 -12.40 14.04
CA SER A 153 -8.06 -12.09 14.03
C SER A 153 -7.52 -11.86 12.60
N TRP A 154 -8.03 -12.61 11.64
CA TRP A 154 -7.65 -12.48 10.23
C TRP A 154 -8.19 -11.19 9.59
N LEU A 155 -9.43 -10.81 9.89
CA LEU A 155 -10.00 -9.53 9.44
C LEU A 155 -9.21 -8.35 10.01
N ALA A 156 -8.83 -8.42 11.30
CA ALA A 156 -8.00 -7.41 11.93
C ALA A 156 -6.62 -7.29 11.24
N TRP A 157 -5.97 -8.41 10.95
CA TRP A 157 -4.71 -8.42 10.18
C TRP A 157 -4.86 -7.81 8.80
N CYS A 158 -5.93 -8.16 8.08
CA CYS A 158 -6.21 -7.59 6.76
C CYS A 158 -6.44 -6.08 6.81
N ALA A 159 -7.11 -5.57 7.84
CA ALA A 159 -7.28 -4.13 8.06
C ALA A 159 -5.92 -3.44 8.27
N VAL A 160 -5.03 -4.05 9.07
CA VAL A 160 -3.66 -3.56 9.28
C VAL A 160 -2.88 -3.56 7.97
N ILE A 161 -2.86 -4.65 7.20
CA ILE A 161 -2.12 -4.71 5.93
C ILE A 161 -2.67 -3.70 4.90
N CYS A 162 -3.99 -3.53 4.84
CA CYS A 162 -4.64 -2.54 3.98
C CYS A 162 -4.21 -1.12 4.37
N TRP A 163 -4.08 -0.84 5.66
CA TRP A 163 -3.56 0.42 6.15
C TRP A 163 -2.17 0.72 5.61
N PHE A 164 -1.22 -0.19 5.85
CA PHE A 164 0.17 0.00 5.44
C PHE A 164 0.27 0.19 3.93
N SER A 165 -0.45 -0.63 3.14
CA SER A 165 -0.52 -0.49 1.69
C SER A 165 -1.05 0.88 1.25
N MET A 166 -2.11 1.37 1.89
CA MET A 166 -2.68 2.69 1.60
C MET A 166 -1.67 3.81 1.88
N PHE A 167 -1.00 3.76 3.03
CA PHE A 167 -0.02 4.78 3.42
C PHE A 167 1.26 4.74 2.59
N THR A 168 1.75 3.56 2.21
CA THR A 168 2.86 3.42 1.25
C THR A 168 2.51 4.08 -0.08
N LYS A 169 1.30 3.83 -0.60
CA LYS A 169 0.87 4.44 -1.86
C LYS A 169 0.74 5.95 -1.75
N LEU A 170 0.09 6.43 -0.68
CA LEU A 170 -0.03 7.85 -0.35
C LEU A 170 1.33 8.55 -0.29
N ALA A 171 2.27 7.97 0.45
CA ALA A 171 3.61 8.50 0.62
C ALA A 171 4.36 8.55 -0.72
N SER A 172 4.20 7.54 -1.58
CA SER A 172 4.80 7.53 -2.92
C SER A 172 4.26 8.66 -3.82
N LEU A 173 2.93 8.90 -3.81
CA LEU A 173 2.29 9.94 -4.60
C LEU A 173 2.69 11.34 -4.10
N ARG A 174 2.69 11.53 -2.77
CA ARG A 174 3.12 12.79 -2.16
C ARG A 174 4.60 13.04 -2.41
N GLY A 175 5.43 12.00 -2.36
CA GLY A 175 6.86 12.08 -2.66
C GLY A 175 7.10 12.59 -4.07
N ASP A 176 6.41 12.02 -5.06
CA ASP A 176 6.48 12.47 -6.46
C ASP A 176 6.02 13.94 -6.60
N ALA A 177 4.93 14.33 -5.91
CA ALA A 177 4.45 15.71 -5.91
C ALA A 177 5.46 16.70 -5.29
N LEU A 178 6.06 16.36 -4.14
CA LEU A 178 7.07 17.22 -3.49
C LEU A 178 8.31 17.42 -4.35
N LEU A 179 8.76 16.37 -5.06
CA LEU A 179 9.90 16.45 -5.96
C LEU A 179 9.64 17.34 -7.19
N SER A 180 8.38 17.54 -7.56
CA SER A 180 7.99 18.46 -8.64
C SER A 180 7.83 19.92 -8.18
N SER A 181 7.77 20.17 -6.86
CA SER A 181 7.53 21.50 -6.31
C SER A 181 8.84 22.17 -5.83
N PRO A 182 9.20 23.37 -6.33
CA PRO A 182 10.43 24.05 -5.94
C PRO A 182 10.39 24.64 -4.51
N SER A 183 9.20 24.73 -3.90
CA SER A 183 8.98 25.30 -2.56
C SER A 183 9.01 24.26 -1.42
N ALA A 184 9.43 23.03 -1.70
CA ALA A 184 9.40 21.95 -0.70
C ALA A 184 10.45 22.18 0.40
N THR A 185 10.02 22.05 1.66
CA THR A 185 10.92 22.17 2.82
C THR A 185 11.57 20.84 3.15
N LEU A 186 12.81 20.86 3.68
CA LEU A 186 13.52 19.65 4.09
C LEU A 186 12.76 18.82 5.14
N ALA A 187 11.99 19.49 6.01
CA ALA A 187 11.13 18.83 6.98
C ALA A 187 10.04 17.96 6.32
N GLN A 188 9.46 18.40 5.20
CA GLN A 188 8.46 17.61 4.46
C GLN A 188 9.08 16.36 3.83
N HIS A 189 10.30 16.47 3.28
CA HIS A 189 11.01 15.32 2.75
C HIS A 189 11.34 14.29 3.85
N LEU A 190 11.78 14.75 5.02
CA LEU A 190 12.07 13.89 6.16
C LEU A 190 10.81 13.18 6.68
N ARG A 191 9.66 13.86 6.76
CA ARG A 191 8.40 13.23 7.19
C ARG A 191 8.01 12.04 6.31
N ILE A 192 8.16 12.15 4.99
CA ILE A 192 7.85 11.05 4.06
C ILE A 192 8.85 9.89 4.22
N LEU A 193 10.15 10.20 4.35
CA LEU A 193 11.17 9.18 4.60
C LEU A 193 10.93 8.44 5.91
N LEU A 194 10.57 9.16 6.98
CA LEU A 194 10.25 8.57 8.28
C LEU A 194 9.01 7.69 8.21
N LEU A 195 7.96 8.11 7.49
CA LEU A 195 6.76 7.31 7.30
C LEU A 195 7.08 6.00 6.55
N LEU A 196 7.72 6.10 5.37
CA LEU A 196 8.06 4.92 4.56
C LEU A 196 9.07 4.00 5.26
N GLY A 197 10.08 4.58 5.91
CA GLY A 197 11.07 3.82 6.68
C GLY A 197 10.47 3.13 7.90
N GLY A 198 9.53 3.79 8.61
CA GLY A 198 8.82 3.21 9.73
C GLY A 198 7.92 2.04 9.32
N ILE A 199 7.20 2.18 8.20
CA ILE A 199 6.39 1.10 7.60
C ILE A 199 7.29 -0.09 7.28
N LEU A 200 8.39 0.13 6.54
CA LEU A 200 9.30 -0.93 6.17
C LEU A 200 9.96 -1.61 7.38
N ALA A 201 10.36 -0.85 8.40
CA ALA A 201 10.94 -1.40 9.62
C ALA A 201 9.93 -2.28 10.37
N GLN A 202 8.66 -1.86 10.43
CA GLN A 202 7.59 -2.64 11.04
C GLN A 202 7.33 -3.95 10.28
N ASP A 203 7.25 -3.91 8.95
CA ASP A 203 7.05 -5.10 8.13
C ASP A 203 8.22 -6.09 8.25
N LEU A 204 9.46 -5.58 8.23
CA LEU A 204 10.66 -6.39 8.44
C LEU A 204 10.69 -7.01 9.84
N SER A 205 10.15 -6.33 10.85
CA SER A 205 10.03 -6.89 12.20
C SER A 205 9.11 -8.12 12.24
N TRP A 206 8.02 -8.10 11.47
CA TRP A 206 7.11 -9.24 11.32
C TRP A 206 7.77 -10.39 10.56
N VAL A 207 8.44 -10.10 9.44
CA VAL A 207 9.19 -11.11 8.67
C VAL A 207 10.28 -11.75 9.53
N ALA A 208 11.04 -10.95 10.28
CA ALA A 208 12.05 -11.46 11.20
C ALA A 208 11.44 -12.28 12.34
N GLY A 209 10.30 -11.83 12.89
CA GLY A 209 9.50 -12.58 13.88
C GLY A 209 9.11 -13.95 13.37
N PHE A 210 8.54 -14.01 12.17
CA PHE A 210 8.19 -15.23 11.49
C PHE A 210 9.38 -16.15 11.27
N LEU A 211 10.51 -15.63 10.78
CA LEU A 211 11.71 -16.45 10.53
C LEU A 211 12.28 -17.06 11.83
N ARG A 212 12.11 -16.38 12.98
CA ARG A 212 12.50 -16.94 14.28
C ARG A 212 11.58 -18.07 14.71
N THR A 213 10.27 -17.92 14.57
CA THR A 213 9.29 -18.95 14.96
C THR A 213 9.29 -20.14 13.99
N ALA A 214 9.48 -19.90 12.70
CA ALA A 214 9.51 -20.92 11.65
C ALA A 214 10.61 -21.98 11.87
N ARG A 215 11.75 -21.62 12.49
CA ARG A 215 12.83 -22.57 12.80
C ARG A 215 12.42 -23.68 13.77
N GLY A 216 11.38 -23.45 14.57
CA GLY A 216 10.84 -24.45 15.52
C GLY A 216 9.61 -25.21 15.03
N MET A 217 9.09 -24.91 13.84
CA MET A 217 7.82 -25.45 13.35
C MET A 217 8.04 -26.68 12.45
N GLN A 218 7.19 -27.70 12.62
CA GLN A 218 7.12 -28.85 11.71
C GLN A 218 6.27 -28.53 10.46
N GLY A 219 6.54 -29.23 9.35
CA GLY A 219 6.17 -28.81 7.99
C GLY A 219 4.69 -28.45 7.72
N GLY A 220 3.72 -29.10 8.38
CA GLY A 220 2.29 -28.81 8.19
C GLY A 220 1.82 -27.48 8.81
N SER A 221 2.45 -27.04 9.90
CA SER A 221 2.16 -25.75 10.53
C SER A 221 2.88 -24.61 9.80
N LEU A 222 4.07 -24.90 9.26
CA LEU A 222 4.87 -23.96 8.48
C LEU A 222 4.12 -23.44 7.25
N SER A 223 3.44 -24.33 6.52
CA SER A 223 2.73 -23.95 5.28
C SER A 223 1.55 -23.00 5.54
N HIS A 224 0.76 -23.24 6.59
CA HIS A 224 -0.30 -22.31 6.99
C HIS A 224 0.25 -20.97 7.48
N ALA A 225 1.38 -21.00 8.19
CA ALA A 225 2.02 -19.79 8.69
C ALA A 225 2.60 -18.93 7.55
N LEU A 226 3.11 -19.55 6.47
CA LEU A 226 3.58 -18.84 5.27
C LEU A 226 2.49 -17.99 4.60
N LEU A 227 1.21 -18.33 4.79
CA LEU A 227 0.09 -17.54 4.28
C LEU A 227 0.05 -16.12 4.87
N TRP A 228 0.41 -16.00 6.14
CA TRP A 228 0.48 -14.73 6.86
C TRP A 228 1.74 -13.95 6.51
N LEU A 229 2.86 -14.67 6.31
CA LEU A 229 4.11 -14.06 5.87
C LEU A 229 3.96 -13.36 4.52
N PHE A 230 3.21 -13.97 3.59
CA PHE A 230 3.01 -13.40 2.26
C PHE A 230 2.52 -11.94 2.32
N ASP A 231 1.47 -11.67 3.09
CA ASP A 231 0.87 -10.34 3.17
C ASP A 231 1.88 -9.30 3.67
N ALA A 232 2.67 -9.65 4.70
CA ALA A 232 3.74 -8.80 5.23
C ALA A 232 4.87 -8.58 4.21
N THR A 233 5.30 -9.65 3.52
CA THR A 233 6.37 -9.55 2.50
C THR A 233 5.96 -8.74 1.28
N PHE A 234 4.69 -8.82 0.87
CA PHE A 234 4.17 -8.06 -0.26
C PHE A 234 4.23 -6.56 0.03
N VAL A 235 3.74 -6.14 1.20
CA VAL A 235 3.81 -4.74 1.63
C VAL A 235 5.26 -4.30 1.84
N ALA A 236 6.12 -5.14 2.40
CA ALA A 236 7.53 -4.82 2.57
C ALA A 236 8.22 -4.51 1.24
N VAL A 237 7.95 -5.28 0.18
CA VAL A 237 8.52 -5.05 -1.15
C VAL A 237 7.99 -3.76 -1.78
N ASP A 238 6.68 -3.50 -1.67
CA ASP A 238 6.07 -2.25 -2.17
C ASP A 238 6.61 -1.02 -1.43
N ALA A 239 6.74 -1.10 -0.10
CA ALA A 239 7.32 -0.05 0.73
C ALA A 239 8.81 0.17 0.45
N ALA A 240 9.58 -0.90 0.28
CA ALA A 240 10.99 -0.81 -0.08
C ALA A 240 11.18 -0.18 -1.47
N TYR A 241 10.35 -0.54 -2.45
CA TYR A 241 10.36 0.09 -3.76
C TYR A 241 10.03 1.59 -3.69
N ALA A 242 8.95 1.95 -2.99
CA ALA A 242 8.54 3.35 -2.82
C ALA A 242 9.64 4.18 -2.13
N LEU A 243 10.26 3.63 -1.07
CA LEU A 243 11.35 4.26 -0.35
C LEU A 243 12.59 4.43 -1.21
N LEU A 244 13.02 3.38 -1.93
CA LEU A 244 14.23 3.41 -2.75
C LEU A 244 14.07 4.35 -3.94
N LYS A 245 12.93 4.30 -4.63
CA LYS A 245 12.60 5.24 -5.71
C LYS A 245 12.68 6.68 -5.19
N TYR A 246 12.01 6.97 -4.09
CA TYR A 246 11.97 8.31 -3.51
C TYR A 246 13.35 8.76 -3.01
N ALA A 247 14.10 7.89 -2.35
CA ALA A 247 15.45 8.18 -1.84
C ALA A 247 16.42 8.55 -2.97
N VAL A 248 16.41 7.80 -4.08
CA VAL A 248 17.23 8.09 -5.27
C VAL A 248 16.88 9.47 -5.82
N GLN A 249 15.59 9.79 -5.96
CA GLN A 249 15.14 11.05 -6.54
C GLN A 249 15.39 12.24 -5.59
N ALA A 250 15.17 12.06 -4.29
CA ALA A 250 15.42 13.09 -3.27
C ALA A 250 16.93 13.37 -3.11
N TRP A 251 17.77 12.35 -3.23
CA TRP A 251 19.23 12.49 -3.18
C TRP A 251 19.75 13.32 -4.35
N ASP A 252 19.29 13.03 -5.57
CA ASP A 252 19.62 13.79 -6.78
C ASP A 252 19.19 15.26 -6.65
N HIS A 253 17.93 15.50 -6.26
CA HIS A 253 17.40 16.86 -6.04
C HIS A 253 18.20 17.62 -4.97
N CYS A 254 18.58 16.97 -3.87
CA CYS A 254 19.38 17.59 -2.82
C CYS A 254 20.81 17.93 -3.27
N LYS A 255 21.38 17.15 -4.20
CA LYS A 255 22.69 17.45 -4.79
C LYS A 255 22.63 18.66 -5.71
N VAL A 256 21.61 18.75 -6.56
CA VAL A 256 21.40 19.90 -7.46
C VAL A 256 21.21 21.18 -6.64
N MET A 257 20.29 21.17 -5.67
CA MET A 257 20.06 22.30 -4.77
C MET A 257 21.32 22.76 -4.01
N ARG A 258 22.17 21.82 -3.58
CA ARG A 258 23.44 22.15 -2.92
C ARG A 258 24.48 22.75 -3.86
N ALA A 259 24.44 22.41 -5.14
CA ALA A 259 25.31 23.00 -6.15
C ALA A 259 24.85 24.42 -6.50
N GLU A 260 23.54 24.63 -6.66
CA GLU A 260 22.95 25.96 -6.90
C GLU A 260 23.32 26.96 -5.80
N VAL A 261 23.27 26.56 -4.52
CA VAL A 261 23.68 27.39 -3.38
C VAL A 261 25.18 27.75 -3.43
N ARG A 262 26.02 26.89 -4.03
CA ARG A 262 27.45 27.17 -4.24
C ARG A 262 27.72 28.01 -5.49
N GLY A 263 26.68 28.36 -6.25
CA GLY A 263 26.80 29.04 -7.54
C GLY A 263 27.30 28.12 -8.66
N GLU A 264 27.29 26.80 -8.46
CA GLU A 264 27.64 25.81 -9.46
C GLU A 264 26.38 25.34 -10.20
N GLU A 265 26.29 25.58 -11.51
CA GLU A 265 25.28 24.96 -12.35
C GLU A 265 25.59 23.46 -12.50
N ARG A 266 24.76 22.62 -11.86
CA ARG A 266 24.91 21.17 -11.90
C ARG A 266 23.63 20.52 -12.37
N GLU A 267 23.71 19.84 -13.51
CA GLU A 267 22.59 19.12 -14.09
C GLU A 267 22.23 17.86 -13.27
N PRO A 268 20.94 17.44 -13.32
CA PRO A 268 20.49 16.17 -12.76
C PRO A 268 21.31 14.98 -13.27
N TRP A 269 21.44 13.94 -12.44
CA TRP A 269 22.19 12.75 -12.85
C TRP A 269 21.51 12.01 -14.01
N GLU A 270 22.16 11.96 -15.17
CA GLU A 270 21.63 11.33 -16.41
C GLU A 270 21.17 9.88 -16.22
N GLY A 271 21.88 9.10 -15.38
CA GLY A 271 21.56 7.69 -15.09
C GLY A 271 20.34 7.49 -14.17
N ARG A 272 19.76 8.56 -13.62
CA ARG A 272 18.61 8.50 -12.71
C ARG A 272 17.40 7.83 -13.35
N THR A 273 17.08 8.20 -14.59
CA THR A 273 15.89 7.70 -15.30
C THR A 273 16.02 6.20 -15.60
N GLU A 274 17.21 5.74 -15.97
CA GLU A 274 17.52 4.33 -16.16
C GLU A 274 17.44 3.55 -14.83
N LEU A 275 18.01 4.08 -13.75
CA LEU A 275 17.92 3.43 -12.44
C LEU A 275 16.47 3.29 -11.96
N VAL A 276 15.68 4.37 -12.05
CA VAL A 276 14.25 4.34 -11.66
C VAL A 276 13.46 3.37 -12.54
N TYR A 277 13.77 3.29 -13.84
CA TYR A 277 13.18 2.30 -14.73
C TYR A 277 13.44 0.86 -14.26
N TRP A 278 14.70 0.55 -13.92
CA TRP A 278 15.07 -0.78 -13.42
C TRP A 278 14.42 -1.11 -12.09
N LEU A 279 14.38 -0.14 -11.16
CA LEU A 279 13.69 -0.29 -9.88
C LEU A 279 12.21 -0.61 -10.09
N ASN A 280 11.53 0.13 -10.97
CA ASN A 280 10.12 -0.10 -11.27
C ASN A 280 9.90 -1.48 -11.92
N LEU A 281 10.75 -1.88 -12.87
CA LEU A 281 10.65 -3.19 -13.51
C LEU A 281 10.86 -4.33 -12.51
N ALA A 282 11.88 -4.20 -11.66
CA ALA A 282 12.19 -5.19 -10.63
C ALA A 282 11.03 -5.32 -9.63
N ALA A 283 10.53 -4.20 -9.10
CA ALA A 283 9.40 -4.18 -8.17
C ALA A 283 8.12 -4.76 -8.78
N ASP A 284 7.79 -4.39 -10.03
CA ASP A 284 6.61 -4.93 -10.70
C ASP A 284 6.71 -6.46 -10.86
N LEU A 285 7.87 -6.96 -11.32
CA LEU A 285 8.07 -8.38 -11.52
C LEU A 285 8.12 -9.16 -10.21
N THR A 286 8.71 -8.60 -9.14
CA THR A 286 8.73 -9.25 -7.82
C THR A 286 7.33 -9.32 -7.23
N LEU A 287 6.56 -8.23 -7.25
CA LEU A 287 5.18 -8.23 -6.72
C LEU A 287 4.26 -9.18 -7.51
N LEU A 288 4.37 -9.21 -8.85
CA LEU A 288 3.65 -10.17 -9.68
C LEU A 288 4.08 -11.62 -9.39
N GLY A 289 5.37 -11.87 -9.24
CA GLY A 289 5.91 -13.19 -8.90
C GLY A 289 5.49 -13.66 -7.51
N LEU A 290 5.53 -12.79 -6.51
CA LEU A 290 5.01 -13.02 -5.16
C LEU A 290 3.53 -13.43 -5.22
N SER A 291 2.72 -12.69 -5.97
CA SER A 291 1.29 -12.96 -6.11
C SER A 291 1.03 -14.32 -6.78
N LEU A 292 1.78 -14.63 -7.84
CA LEU A 292 1.74 -15.93 -8.51
C LEU A 292 2.11 -17.08 -7.55
N PHE A 293 3.22 -16.92 -6.81
CA PHE A 293 3.66 -17.90 -5.81
C PHE A 293 2.57 -18.13 -4.77
N HIS A 294 1.91 -17.07 -4.30
CA HIS A 294 0.83 -17.19 -3.33
C HIS A 294 -0.35 -18.00 -3.86
N TYR A 295 -0.83 -17.72 -5.08
CA TYR A 295 -1.93 -18.49 -5.65
C TYR A 295 -1.57 -19.95 -5.89
N LEU A 296 -0.36 -20.24 -6.34
CA LEU A 296 0.13 -21.62 -6.48
C LEU A 296 0.21 -22.32 -5.12
N HIS A 297 0.66 -21.62 -4.09
CA HIS A 297 0.74 -22.17 -2.73
C HIS A 297 -0.65 -22.42 -2.12
N LEU A 298 -1.61 -21.51 -2.33
CA LEU A 298 -3.01 -21.72 -1.97
C LEU A 298 -3.60 -22.94 -2.68
N TRP A 299 -3.34 -23.07 -3.98
CA TRP A 299 -3.83 -24.19 -4.77
C TRP A 299 -3.24 -25.52 -4.30
N TRP A 300 -1.96 -25.53 -3.93
CA TRP A 300 -1.29 -26.68 -3.32
C TRP A 300 -1.94 -27.09 -1.97
N LEU A 301 -2.26 -26.11 -1.13
CA LEU A 301 -2.88 -26.37 0.18
C LEU A 301 -4.34 -26.84 0.09
N HIS A 302 -5.09 -26.34 -0.88
CA HIS A 302 -6.49 -26.71 -1.10
C HIS A 302 -6.63 -28.16 -1.58
N GLY A 303 -5.68 -28.65 -2.37
CA GLY A 303 -5.82 -29.91 -3.09
C GLY A 303 -6.76 -29.78 -4.29
N LEU A 304 -6.62 -30.68 -5.26
CA LEU A 304 -7.29 -30.56 -6.56
C LEU A 304 -8.62 -31.35 -6.52
N GLN A 305 -9.68 -30.71 -6.01
CA GLN A 305 -11.01 -31.32 -5.84
C GLN A 305 -11.99 -30.97 -6.98
N LEU A 306 -11.54 -30.19 -7.97
CA LEU A 306 -12.33 -29.70 -9.12
C LEU A 306 -13.58 -28.91 -8.72
N GLN A 307 -13.45 -28.10 -7.66
CA GLN A 307 -14.51 -27.19 -7.21
C GLN A 307 -14.41 -25.84 -7.92
N LEU A 308 -15.45 -24.99 -7.77
CA LEU A 308 -15.46 -23.63 -8.35
C LEU A 308 -14.20 -22.82 -8.00
N ILE A 309 -13.65 -23.03 -6.80
CA ILE A 309 -12.44 -22.37 -6.30
C ILE A 309 -11.22 -22.73 -7.18
N ASP A 310 -11.08 -23.98 -7.61
CA ASP A 310 -9.99 -24.41 -8.49
C ASP A 310 -10.08 -23.72 -9.86
N GLY A 311 -11.30 -23.53 -10.39
CA GLY A 311 -11.53 -22.79 -11.63
C GLY A 311 -11.14 -21.31 -11.55
N VAL A 312 -11.47 -20.65 -10.43
CA VAL A 312 -11.08 -19.25 -10.17
C VAL A 312 -9.57 -19.13 -10.01
N LEU A 313 -8.94 -19.99 -9.19
CA LEU A 313 -7.49 -20.02 -8.99
C LEU A 313 -6.73 -20.22 -10.30
N PHE A 314 -7.21 -21.14 -11.14
CA PHE A 314 -6.61 -21.40 -12.44
C PHE A 314 -6.69 -20.21 -13.39
N LEU A 315 -7.85 -19.53 -13.43
CA LEU A 315 -8.01 -18.33 -14.24
C LEU A 315 -7.08 -17.22 -13.75
N ASP A 316 -7.02 -16.99 -12.44
CA ASP A 316 -6.14 -15.97 -11.85
C ASP A 316 -4.67 -16.26 -12.14
N VAL A 317 -4.21 -17.51 -11.97
CA VAL A 317 -2.85 -17.93 -12.32
C VAL A 317 -2.56 -17.69 -13.81
N ARG A 318 -3.48 -18.07 -14.71
CA ARG A 318 -3.33 -17.84 -16.16
C ARG A 318 -3.24 -16.36 -16.50
N LEU A 319 -4.10 -15.53 -15.91
CA LEU A 319 -4.10 -14.08 -16.11
C LEU A 319 -2.80 -13.46 -15.60
N LEU A 320 -2.35 -13.81 -14.38
CA LEU A 320 -1.10 -13.30 -13.81
C LEU A 320 0.11 -13.69 -14.67
N VAL A 321 0.19 -14.96 -15.11
CA VAL A 321 1.25 -15.42 -16.00
C VAL A 321 1.21 -14.67 -17.34
N GLY A 322 0.02 -14.41 -17.88
CA GLY A 322 -0.16 -13.57 -19.06
C GLY A 322 0.39 -12.15 -18.88
N VAL A 323 0.09 -11.51 -17.75
CA VAL A 323 0.60 -10.17 -17.41
C VAL A 323 2.12 -10.17 -17.26
N ILE A 324 2.69 -11.16 -16.57
CA ILE A 324 4.16 -11.31 -16.43
C ILE A 324 4.81 -11.47 -17.81
N ARG A 325 4.28 -12.37 -18.65
CA ARG A 325 4.79 -12.59 -20.02
C ARG A 325 4.71 -11.31 -20.85
N CYS A 326 3.59 -10.58 -20.78
CA CYS A 326 3.42 -9.32 -21.48
C CYS A 326 4.45 -8.28 -21.01
N ARG A 327 4.66 -8.15 -19.69
CA ARG A 327 5.64 -7.24 -19.09
C ARG A 327 7.07 -7.55 -19.54
N VAL A 328 7.45 -8.82 -19.50
CA VAL A 328 8.77 -9.29 -19.96
C VAL A 328 8.93 -9.06 -21.46
N ARG A 329 7.92 -9.39 -22.29
CA ARG A 329 7.95 -9.13 -23.73
C ARG A 329 8.13 -7.64 -24.03
N ARG A 330 7.41 -6.76 -23.33
CA ARG A 330 7.57 -5.30 -23.47
C ARG A 330 9.00 -4.85 -23.13
N HIS A 331 9.61 -5.41 -22.09
CA HIS A 331 11.01 -5.12 -21.76
C HIS A 331 11.97 -5.60 -22.85
N LEU A 332 11.81 -6.83 -23.34
CA LEU A 332 12.65 -7.37 -24.42
C LEU A 332 12.49 -6.56 -25.72
N SER A 333 11.28 -6.15 -26.07
CA SER A 333 11.04 -5.28 -27.22
C SER A 333 11.63 -3.89 -27.02
N TYR A 334 11.57 -3.32 -25.82
CA TYR A 334 12.27 -2.07 -25.48
C TYR A 334 13.79 -2.20 -25.67
N ARG A 335 14.40 -3.28 -25.17
CA ARG A 335 15.84 -3.55 -25.32
C ARG A 335 16.26 -3.72 -26.78
N ARG A 336 15.46 -4.46 -27.57
CA ARG A 336 15.70 -4.65 -29.00
C ARG A 336 15.63 -3.33 -29.75
N LEU A 337 14.60 -2.52 -29.51
CA LEU A 337 14.47 -1.20 -30.10
C LEU A 337 15.65 -0.30 -29.73
N GLN A 338 16.02 -0.26 -28.45
CA GLN A 338 17.16 0.52 -27.98
C GLN A 338 18.46 0.10 -28.66
N HIS A 339 18.67 -1.20 -28.85
CA HIS A 339 19.85 -1.73 -29.54
C HIS A 339 19.85 -1.36 -31.04
N GLN A 340 18.72 -1.54 -31.72
CA GLN A 340 18.57 -1.17 -33.13
C GLN A 340 18.83 0.33 -33.35
N LEU A 341 18.19 1.20 -32.56
CA LEU A 341 18.40 2.66 -32.66
C LEU A 341 19.85 3.07 -32.39
N ARG A 342 20.57 2.33 -31.52
CA ARG A 342 21.99 2.58 -31.26
C ARG A 342 22.89 2.27 -32.46
N HIS A 343 22.53 1.26 -33.26
CA HIS A 343 23.31 0.85 -34.42
C HIS A 343 22.86 1.51 -35.74
N SER A 344 21.59 1.89 -35.86
CA SER A 344 21.03 2.49 -37.08
C SER A 344 21.36 3.97 -37.25
N PHE A 345 21.65 4.71 -36.17
CA PHE A 345 21.90 6.14 -36.22
C PHE A 345 23.33 6.50 -35.79
N ALA A 346 23.91 7.49 -36.46
CA ALA A 346 25.22 8.03 -36.12
C ALA A 346 25.20 8.73 -34.75
N ASP A 347 26.29 8.60 -34.01
CA ASP A 347 26.49 9.38 -32.78
C ASP A 347 26.71 10.85 -33.13
N ALA A 348 26.00 11.73 -32.43
CA ALA A 348 26.14 13.17 -32.65
C ALA A 348 27.48 13.67 -32.08
N THR A 349 28.08 14.64 -32.77
CA THR A 349 29.38 15.21 -32.38
C THR A 349 29.26 16.09 -31.14
N VAL A 350 30.35 16.25 -30.39
CA VAL A 350 30.38 17.05 -29.14
C VAL A 350 29.90 18.49 -29.35
N LEU A 351 30.18 19.07 -30.52
CA LEU A 351 29.68 20.40 -30.94
C LEU A 351 28.16 20.42 -31.10
N GLN A 352 27.58 19.43 -31.78
CA GLN A 352 26.12 19.33 -31.97
C GLN A 352 25.37 19.07 -30.65
N LEU A 353 26.00 18.36 -29.71
CA LEU A 353 25.45 18.14 -28.37
C LEU A 353 25.45 19.41 -27.50
N ALA A 354 26.43 20.29 -27.68
CA ALA A 354 26.50 21.56 -26.95
C ALA A 354 25.50 22.60 -27.49
N GLU A 355 25.23 22.58 -28.79
CA GLU A 355 24.34 23.54 -29.46
C GLU A 355 22.86 23.13 -29.41
N HIS A 356 22.56 21.83 -29.48
CA HIS A 356 21.18 21.33 -29.55
C HIS A 356 20.74 20.60 -28.28
N ARG A 357 19.56 20.97 -27.77
CA ARG A 357 18.84 20.24 -26.72
C ARG A 357 17.98 19.13 -27.30
N CYS A 358 17.63 18.13 -26.49
CA CYS A 358 16.74 17.07 -26.92
C CYS A 358 15.38 17.64 -27.30
N CYS A 359 14.87 17.40 -28.51
CA CYS A 359 13.56 17.95 -28.91
C CYS A 359 12.36 17.32 -28.18
N ILE A 360 12.54 16.18 -27.50
CA ILE A 360 11.47 15.54 -26.71
C ILE A 360 11.45 16.05 -25.27
N CYS A 361 12.58 15.95 -24.54
CA CYS A 361 12.62 16.32 -23.12
C CYS A 361 13.08 17.76 -22.88
N LEU A 362 13.58 18.45 -23.91
CA LEU A 362 14.12 19.81 -23.84
C LEU A 362 15.35 19.99 -22.93
N ASP A 363 15.93 18.88 -22.46
CA ASP A 363 17.15 18.85 -21.65
C ASP A 363 18.41 18.78 -22.53
N SER A 364 19.54 19.21 -21.95
CA SER A 364 20.89 19.00 -22.50
C SER A 364 21.25 17.52 -22.54
N MET A 365 22.23 17.16 -23.38
CA MET A 365 22.58 15.77 -23.65
C MET A 365 24.10 15.59 -23.69
N LYS A 366 24.67 14.63 -22.95
CA LYS A 366 26.07 14.18 -23.14
C LYS A 366 26.21 13.05 -24.15
N ALA A 367 25.11 12.37 -24.48
CA ALA A 367 25.06 11.33 -25.50
C ALA A 367 23.73 11.38 -26.24
N GLY A 368 23.78 11.58 -27.55
CA GLY A 368 22.60 11.69 -28.41
C GLY A 368 22.85 11.09 -29.79
N LYS A 369 21.77 10.68 -30.45
CA LYS A 369 21.80 10.19 -31.84
C LYS A 369 21.30 11.28 -32.77
N LEU A 370 21.99 11.43 -33.90
CA LEU A 370 21.58 12.31 -34.99
C LEU A 370 20.64 11.55 -35.93
N LEU A 371 19.42 12.03 -36.07
CA LEU A 371 18.47 11.48 -37.05
C LEU A 371 18.73 12.08 -38.44
N PRO A 372 18.31 11.41 -39.53
CA PRO A 372 18.46 11.93 -40.90
C PRO A 372 17.71 13.24 -41.14
N CYS A 373 16.73 13.59 -40.29
CA CYS A 373 16.06 14.89 -40.30
C CYS A 373 16.87 16.03 -39.64
N GLY A 374 18.08 15.74 -39.15
CA GLY A 374 18.98 16.73 -38.52
C GLY A 374 18.75 16.95 -37.02
N HIS A 375 17.70 16.38 -36.43
CA HIS A 375 17.44 16.50 -34.98
C HIS A 375 18.33 15.56 -34.16
N VAL A 376 18.84 16.06 -33.03
CA VAL A 376 19.60 15.28 -32.04
C VAL A 376 18.70 14.91 -30.88
N MET A 377 18.71 13.63 -30.49
CA MET A 377 17.78 13.11 -29.47
C MET A 377 18.45 12.08 -28.55
N HIS A 378 18.00 12.02 -27.29
CA HIS A 378 18.32 10.92 -26.41
C HIS A 378 17.75 9.61 -26.95
N VAL A 379 18.55 8.53 -26.90
CA VAL A 379 18.09 7.19 -27.31
C VAL A 379 16.88 6.75 -26.48
N SER A 380 16.86 7.05 -25.18
CA SER A 380 15.77 6.73 -24.27
C SER A 380 14.47 7.47 -24.62
N CYS A 381 14.55 8.77 -24.92
CA CYS A 381 13.40 9.57 -25.35
C CYS A 381 12.84 9.08 -26.69
N LEU A 382 13.72 8.80 -27.66
CA LEU A 382 13.32 8.25 -28.96
C LEU A 382 12.66 6.88 -28.83
N CYS A 383 13.20 5.99 -27.99
CA CYS A 383 12.57 4.70 -27.67
C CYS A 383 11.16 4.90 -27.08
N ALA A 384 11.03 5.81 -26.11
CA ALA A 384 9.75 6.06 -25.43
C ALA A 384 8.70 6.63 -26.40
N TRP A 385 9.09 7.57 -27.25
CA TRP A 385 8.23 8.16 -28.26
C TRP A 385 7.78 7.13 -29.30
N LEU A 386 8.70 6.32 -29.82
CA LEU A 386 8.38 5.25 -30.76
C LEU A 386 7.45 4.21 -30.13
N GLN A 387 7.61 3.88 -28.85
CA GLN A 387 6.70 2.94 -28.18
C GLN A 387 5.28 3.48 -27.99
N GLN A 388 5.13 4.79 -27.78
CA GLN A 388 3.82 5.43 -27.67
C GLN A 388 3.11 5.53 -29.03
N ASN A 389 3.87 5.72 -30.11
CA ASN A 389 3.32 5.83 -31.46
C ASN A 389 3.17 4.49 -32.18
N ALA A 390 4.02 3.50 -31.89
CA ALA A 390 3.94 2.16 -32.46
C ALA A 390 2.67 1.41 -32.00
N THR A 391 2.02 1.80 -30.91
CA THR A 391 0.69 1.27 -30.58
C THR A 391 -0.41 1.70 -31.56
N GLY A 392 -0.13 2.63 -32.49
CA GLY A 392 -1.04 3.08 -33.55
C GLY A 392 -0.67 2.64 -34.98
N SER A 393 0.61 2.35 -35.29
CA SER A 393 1.00 1.83 -36.61
C SER A 393 2.35 1.10 -36.53
N ILE A 394 2.36 -0.22 -36.59
CA ILE A 394 3.61 -1.01 -36.71
C ILE A 394 3.97 -1.27 -38.18
N ASP A 395 3.06 -1.04 -39.14
CA ASP A 395 3.26 -1.49 -40.52
C ASP A 395 3.85 -0.44 -41.49
N GLY A 396 4.21 0.78 -41.03
CA GLY A 396 4.52 1.89 -41.95
C GLY A 396 5.91 2.52 -41.85
N LEU A 397 6.83 1.98 -41.04
CA LEU A 397 8.15 2.61 -40.79
C LEU A 397 9.35 1.72 -41.15
N LEU A 398 9.12 0.57 -41.79
CA LEU A 398 10.17 -0.34 -42.25
C LEU A 398 10.12 -0.62 -43.76
N ASP A 399 9.35 0.16 -44.53
CA ASP A 399 9.37 0.14 -45.99
C ASP A 399 10.03 1.42 -46.54
#